data_AF-A0A6V7TWX0-F1
#
_entry.id   AF-A0A6V7TWX0-F1
#
_cell.length_a   1.000
_cell.length_b   1.000
_cell.length_c   1.000
_cell.angle_alpha   90.00
_cell.angle_beta   90.00
_cell.angle_gamma   90.00
#
_symmetry.space_group_name_H-M   'P 1'
#
loop_
_entity.id
_entity.type
_entity.pdbx_description
1 polymer ?
#
loop_
_entity_poly.entity_id
_entity_poly.type
_entity_poly.pdbx_seq_one_letter_code
_entity_poly.pdbx_strand_id
1 'polypeptide(L)'
;MFSNLIRQSVRQCSTGATSGKLPFMKFMKTGDFLTKEKVTDTPQSLYNWRKGLRIGRSSMLASENLWLSGSRQLNVFLDIYGLYCPDEELMTDIVIYLSDNCVDEKDKRTLKFSWTSLLHAQDNARDGDLTMRYVKNFLISPTEDFCNSLIKIYESNRFDGQTMLNKLPKDKKDKLKVNYEGKWIKYDVFEYIYGLSEDERNGLIANYGDEWIEFVIEEMKN
;
A
#
# COMPACT_ATOMS: atom_id res chain seq x y z
N MET A 1 -11.44 33.89 7.19
CA MET A 1 -12.41 33.42 8.22
C MET A 1 -12.65 31.91 8.17
N PHE A 2 -12.48 31.23 7.02
CA PHE A 2 -12.72 29.77 6.90
C PHE A 2 -11.62 28.84 7.44
N SER A 3 -10.35 29.28 7.55
CA SER A 3 -9.28 28.46 8.15
C SER A 3 -9.53 28.12 9.63
N ASN A 4 -10.30 28.96 10.34
CA ASN A 4 -10.73 28.67 11.71
C ASN A 4 -11.86 27.65 11.80
N LEU A 5 -12.70 27.51 10.76
CA LEU A 5 -13.78 26.51 10.70
C LEU A 5 -13.21 25.10 10.44
N ILE A 6 -12.23 24.97 9.55
CA ILE A 6 -11.52 23.72 9.30
C ILE A 6 -10.75 23.28 10.57
N ARG A 7 -10.04 24.20 11.23
CA ARG A 7 -9.35 23.93 12.50
C ARG A 7 -10.29 23.58 13.66
N GLN A 8 -11.52 24.10 13.68
CA GLN A 8 -12.52 23.75 14.69
C GLN A 8 -13.20 22.40 14.41
N SER A 9 -13.47 22.07 13.15
CA SER A 9 -14.01 20.76 12.73
C SER A 9 -13.02 19.62 13.03
N VAL A 10 -11.73 19.81 12.75
CA VAL A 10 -10.66 18.85 13.10
C VAL A 10 -10.59 18.56 14.61
N ARG A 11 -11.01 19.51 15.46
CA ARG A 11 -11.08 19.33 16.92
C ARG A 11 -12.39 18.72 17.42
N GLN A 12 -13.46 18.74 16.63
CA GLN A 12 -14.79 18.23 17.03
C GLN A 12 -15.11 16.83 16.48
N CYS A 13 -14.42 16.36 15.45
CA CYS A 13 -14.57 14.99 14.94
C CYS A 13 -14.06 13.89 15.91
N SER A 14 -13.52 14.24 17.09
CA SER A 14 -13.04 13.27 18.08
C SER A 14 -14.11 12.68 19.01
N THR A 15 -15.39 13.06 18.90
CA THR A 15 -16.42 12.61 19.88
C THR A 15 -17.75 12.14 19.31
N GLY A 16 -17.90 11.88 18.01
CA GLY A 16 -19.20 11.43 17.52
C GLY A 16 -19.26 10.96 16.08
N ALA A 17 -18.57 9.87 15.73
CA ALA A 17 -18.84 9.14 14.50
C ALA A 17 -19.65 7.88 14.84
N THR A 18 -20.96 7.96 14.63
CA THR A 18 -21.82 6.77 14.52
C THR A 18 -21.30 5.87 13.41
N SER A 19 -21.22 4.57 13.68
CA SER A 19 -20.69 3.52 12.80
C SER A 19 -21.50 3.36 11.51
N GLY A 20 -21.40 4.31 10.59
CA GLY A 20 -21.79 4.13 9.20
C GLY A 20 -20.73 3.26 8.52
N LYS A 21 -21.13 2.14 7.92
CA LYS A 21 -20.25 1.38 7.03
C LYS A 21 -19.76 2.32 5.91
N LEU A 22 -18.46 2.61 5.88
CA LEU A 22 -17.83 3.32 4.76
C LEU A 22 -18.12 2.54 3.47
N PRO A 23 -18.71 3.14 2.44
CA PRO A 23 -19.08 2.47 1.20
C PRO A 23 -17.85 2.36 0.28
N PHE A 24 -16.82 1.65 0.73
CA PHE A 24 -15.62 1.35 -0.07
C PHE A 24 -15.98 0.72 -1.42
N MET A 25 -17.04 -0.10 -1.48
CA MET A 25 -17.42 -0.83 -2.69
C MET A 25 -18.09 0.02 -3.78
N LYS A 26 -18.67 1.19 -3.47
CA LYS A 26 -19.44 1.95 -4.49
C LYS A 26 -18.59 2.88 -5.35
N PHE A 27 -17.44 3.33 -4.85
CA PHE A 27 -16.57 4.28 -5.55
C PHE A 27 -15.49 3.60 -6.41
N MET A 28 -15.27 2.29 -6.25
CA MET A 28 -14.30 1.50 -7.05
C MET A 28 -14.78 1.13 -8.47
N LYS A 29 -15.90 1.70 -8.96
CA LYS A 29 -16.48 1.34 -10.27
C LYS A 29 -16.17 2.28 -11.43
N THR A 30 -15.40 3.35 -11.22
CA THR A 30 -15.07 4.31 -12.27
C THR A 30 -13.56 4.49 -12.36
N GLY A 31 -12.94 3.58 -13.12
CA GLY A 31 -11.51 3.61 -13.41
C GLY A 31 -11.15 2.47 -14.34
N ASP A 32 -11.40 2.66 -15.64
CA ASP A 32 -11.00 1.79 -16.75
C ASP A 32 -9.45 1.68 -16.91
N PHE A 33 -8.68 1.66 -15.82
CA PHE A 33 -7.22 1.81 -15.87
C PHE A 33 -6.38 0.65 -15.34
N LEU A 34 -6.96 -0.44 -14.86
CA LEU A 34 -6.20 -1.63 -14.46
C LEU A 34 -6.98 -2.90 -14.78
N THR A 35 -6.83 -3.38 -16.02
CA THR A 35 -7.22 -4.75 -16.38
C THR A 35 -6.56 -5.74 -15.41
N LYS A 36 -7.23 -6.87 -15.16
CA LYS A 36 -6.75 -8.01 -14.34
C LYS A 36 -5.30 -8.47 -14.64
N GLU A 37 -4.70 -7.98 -15.73
CA GLU A 37 -3.35 -8.27 -16.20
C GLU A 37 -2.21 -7.83 -15.25
N LYS A 38 -2.34 -6.76 -14.46
CA LYS A 38 -1.19 -6.29 -13.64
C LYS A 38 -0.88 -7.13 -12.40
N VAL A 39 -1.85 -7.86 -11.88
CA VAL A 39 -1.64 -8.74 -10.71
C VAL A 39 -0.97 -10.05 -11.12
N THR A 40 -1.27 -10.50 -12.34
CA THR A 40 -0.78 -11.75 -12.94
C THR A 40 0.61 -11.63 -13.57
N ASP A 41 1.18 -10.42 -13.60
CA ASP A 41 2.60 -10.25 -13.89
C ASP A 41 3.41 -10.91 -12.78
N THR A 42 3.70 -12.19 -12.99
CA THR A 42 4.54 -12.99 -12.10
C THR A 42 5.88 -12.31 -11.87
N PRO A 43 6.57 -12.63 -10.75
CA PRO A 43 8.00 -12.34 -10.62
C PRO A 43 8.79 -12.67 -11.88
N GLN A 44 8.39 -13.70 -12.64
CA GLN A 44 9.00 -14.07 -13.90
C GLN A 44 8.92 -12.98 -14.99
N SER A 45 7.87 -12.16 -15.07
CA SER A 45 7.81 -11.04 -16.04
C SER A 45 8.66 -9.85 -15.58
N LEU A 46 8.71 -9.58 -14.27
CA LEU A 46 9.65 -8.63 -13.65
C LEU A 46 11.12 -9.12 -13.71
N TYR A 47 11.34 -10.43 -13.68
CA TYR A 47 12.62 -11.12 -13.80
C TYR A 47 13.05 -11.25 -15.27
N ASN A 48 12.11 -11.37 -16.21
CA ASN A 48 12.37 -11.36 -17.65
C ASN A 48 12.70 -9.95 -18.17
N TRP A 49 12.15 -8.87 -17.60
CA TRP A 49 12.71 -7.51 -17.78
C TRP A 49 14.21 -7.51 -17.43
N ARG A 50 14.59 -8.26 -16.39
CA ARG A 50 15.97 -8.40 -15.91
C ARG A 50 16.84 -9.45 -16.60
N LYS A 51 16.40 -10.10 -17.69
CA LYS A 51 17.38 -10.72 -18.61
C LYS A 51 18.38 -9.70 -19.17
N GLY A 52 18.02 -8.40 -19.14
CA GLY A 52 18.93 -7.28 -19.40
C GLY A 52 19.83 -6.87 -18.22
N LEU A 53 19.53 -7.31 -16.99
CA LEU A 53 20.50 -7.24 -15.90
C LEU A 53 21.53 -8.34 -16.15
N ARG A 54 22.64 -7.92 -16.74
CA ARG A 54 23.94 -8.25 -16.17
C ARG A 54 23.79 -8.09 -14.64
N ILE A 55 23.40 -9.16 -13.94
CA ILE A 55 23.63 -9.28 -12.51
C ILE A 55 25.14 -9.17 -12.41
N GLY A 56 25.60 -7.93 -12.28
CA GLY A 56 26.99 -7.59 -12.12
C GLY A 56 27.48 -8.33 -10.90
N ARG A 57 28.79 -8.46 -10.75
CA ARG A 57 29.46 -9.14 -9.65
C ARG A 57 29.08 -8.62 -8.24
N SER A 58 28.13 -7.69 -8.10
CA SER A 58 27.68 -7.05 -6.87
C SER A 58 26.41 -7.70 -6.32
N SER A 59 26.52 -8.29 -5.14
CA SER A 59 25.39 -8.79 -4.35
C SER A 59 24.45 -7.69 -3.90
N MET A 60 24.97 -6.50 -3.60
CA MET A 60 24.18 -5.33 -3.19
C MET A 60 23.12 -4.98 -4.23
N LEU A 61 23.54 -4.80 -5.49
CA LEU A 61 22.63 -4.47 -6.59
C LEU A 61 21.61 -5.58 -6.83
N ALA A 62 22.00 -6.85 -6.68
CA ALA A 62 21.07 -7.96 -6.81
C ALA A 62 20.02 -7.94 -5.70
N SER A 63 20.42 -7.66 -4.46
CA SER A 63 19.52 -7.59 -3.32
C SER A 63 18.60 -6.37 -3.35
N GLU A 64 19.10 -5.19 -3.75
CA GLU A 64 18.27 -4.00 -4.01
C GLU A 64 17.15 -4.32 -5.00
N ASN A 65 17.54 -5.01 -6.07
CA ASN A 65 16.64 -5.43 -7.11
C ASN A 65 15.55 -6.39 -6.59
N LEU A 66 15.90 -7.34 -5.72
CA LEU A 66 14.92 -8.24 -5.09
C LEU A 66 13.97 -7.49 -4.17
N TRP A 67 14.50 -6.60 -3.31
CA TRP A 67 13.69 -5.75 -2.44
C TRP A 67 12.67 -4.93 -3.25
N LEU A 68 13.12 -4.22 -4.28
CA LEU A 68 12.25 -3.41 -5.15
C LEU A 68 11.19 -4.25 -5.86
N SER A 69 11.50 -5.50 -6.22
CA SER A 69 10.52 -6.41 -6.83
C SER A 69 9.43 -6.81 -5.84
N GLY A 70 9.80 -7.22 -4.62
CA GLY A 70 8.85 -7.61 -3.57
C GLY A 70 7.98 -6.44 -3.10
N SER A 71 8.59 -5.30 -2.78
CA SER A 71 7.86 -4.11 -2.30
C SER A 71 6.95 -3.51 -3.38
N ARG A 72 7.36 -3.55 -4.65
CA ARG A 72 6.50 -3.17 -5.77
C ARG A 72 5.34 -4.13 -5.94
N GLN A 73 5.55 -5.44 -5.83
CA GLN A 73 4.45 -6.41 -5.93
C GLN A 73 3.41 -6.20 -4.83
N LEU A 74 3.85 -5.91 -3.59
CA LEU A 74 2.95 -5.55 -2.49
C LEU A 74 2.14 -4.30 -2.81
N ASN A 75 2.79 -3.24 -3.33
CA ASN A 75 2.07 -2.03 -3.71
C ASN A 75 1.11 -2.23 -4.88
N VAL A 76 1.45 -3.05 -5.88
CA VAL A 76 0.52 -3.44 -6.94
C VAL A 76 -0.67 -4.20 -6.37
N PHE A 77 -0.43 -5.12 -5.44
CA PHE A 77 -1.49 -5.83 -4.74
C PHE A 77 -2.43 -4.86 -3.99
N LEU A 78 -1.88 -3.89 -3.26
CA LEU A 78 -2.67 -2.89 -2.53
C LEU A 78 -3.43 -1.93 -3.45
N ASP A 79 -2.84 -1.56 -4.58
CA ASP A 79 -3.43 -0.64 -5.57
C ASP A 79 -4.74 -1.17 -6.15
N ILE A 80 -4.86 -2.49 -6.33
CA ILE A 80 -6.12 -3.16 -6.72
C ILE A 80 -7.27 -2.80 -5.76
N TYR A 81 -6.95 -2.56 -4.49
CA TYR A 81 -7.90 -2.21 -3.44
C TYR A 81 -7.91 -0.69 -3.14
N GLY A 82 -7.31 0.13 -4.02
CA GLY A 82 -7.25 1.59 -3.88
C GLY A 82 -6.31 2.07 -2.78
N LEU A 83 -5.35 1.23 -2.36
CA LEU A 83 -4.41 1.49 -1.28
C LEU A 83 -2.97 1.60 -1.79
N TYR A 84 -2.17 2.44 -1.15
CA TYR A 84 -0.74 2.54 -1.43
C TYR A 84 0.06 2.75 -0.14
N CYS A 85 1.17 2.03 -0.02
CA CYS A 85 2.01 2.01 1.18
C CYS A 85 3.43 2.47 0.83
N PRO A 86 3.80 3.73 1.13
CA PRO A 86 5.16 4.23 0.89
C PRO A 86 6.16 3.86 2.00
N ASP A 87 5.67 3.48 3.19
CA ASP A 87 6.46 3.30 4.41
C ASP A 87 6.77 1.82 4.63
N GLU A 88 8.05 1.50 4.86
CA GLU A 88 8.54 0.12 5.02
C GLU A 88 8.01 -0.57 6.27
N GLU A 89 7.96 0.14 7.39
CA GLU A 89 7.45 -0.37 8.65
C GLU A 89 5.97 -0.76 8.49
N LEU A 90 5.20 0.10 7.83
CA LEU A 90 3.81 -0.17 7.47
C LEU A 90 3.66 -1.32 6.48
N MET A 91 4.56 -1.48 5.49
CA MET A 91 4.56 -2.66 4.63
C MET A 91 4.71 -3.94 5.45
N THR A 92 5.59 -3.94 6.45
CA THR A 92 5.76 -5.08 7.36
C THR A 92 4.48 -5.36 8.13
N ASP A 93 3.82 -4.34 8.68
CA ASP A 93 2.53 -4.49 9.38
C ASP A 93 1.43 -5.08 8.47
N ILE A 94 1.36 -4.62 7.22
CA ILE A 94 0.44 -5.15 6.21
C ILE A 94 0.75 -6.62 5.91
N VAL A 95 2.02 -6.98 5.72
CA VAL A 95 2.39 -8.38 5.46
C VAL A 95 2.09 -9.27 6.67
N ILE A 96 2.31 -8.79 7.88
CA ILE A 96 1.89 -9.48 9.11
C ILE A 96 0.38 -9.71 9.08
N TYR A 97 -0.41 -8.67 8.79
CA TYR A 97 -1.85 -8.79 8.66
C TYR A 97 -2.26 -9.84 7.63
N LEU A 98 -1.69 -9.81 6.42
CA LEU A 98 -1.93 -10.78 5.35
C LEU A 98 -1.61 -12.22 5.82
N SER A 99 -0.48 -12.39 6.51
CA SER A 99 -0.05 -13.70 7.00
C SER A 99 -0.96 -14.27 8.09
N ASP A 100 -1.52 -13.40 8.93
CA ASP A 100 -2.33 -13.83 10.07
C ASP A 100 -3.82 -14.00 9.71
N ASN A 101 -4.30 -13.35 8.65
CA ASN A 101 -5.73 -13.27 8.33
C ASN A 101 -6.10 -13.77 6.92
N CYS A 102 -5.16 -13.82 5.97
CA CYS A 102 -5.49 -14.04 4.55
C CYS A 102 -4.92 -15.35 3.98
N VAL A 103 -4.24 -16.17 4.76
CA VAL A 103 -3.61 -17.42 4.31
C VAL A 103 -3.75 -18.54 5.35
N ASP A 104 -3.66 -19.79 4.89
CA ASP A 104 -3.67 -20.96 5.76
C ASP A 104 -2.31 -21.15 6.47
N GLU A 105 -2.25 -21.94 7.54
CA GLU A 105 -1.07 -22.07 8.41
C GLU A 105 0.23 -22.47 7.65
N LYS A 106 0.10 -23.24 6.57
CA LYS A 106 1.24 -23.59 5.69
C LYS A 106 1.77 -22.36 4.95
N ASP A 107 0.88 -21.61 4.30
CA ASP A 107 1.22 -20.44 3.49
C ASP A 107 1.59 -19.24 4.36
N LYS A 108 1.08 -19.17 5.61
CA LYS A 108 1.49 -18.21 6.63
C LYS A 108 2.99 -18.25 6.88
N ARG A 109 3.57 -19.44 7.05
CA ARG A 109 5.02 -19.59 7.26
C ARG A 109 5.81 -19.15 6.04
N THR A 110 5.35 -19.53 4.84
CA THR A 110 5.96 -19.12 3.57
C THR A 110 5.96 -17.61 3.40
N LEU A 111 4.84 -16.93 3.68
CA LEU A 111 4.73 -15.48 3.56
C LEU A 111 5.62 -14.75 4.58
N LYS A 112 5.65 -15.19 5.84
CA LYS A 112 6.52 -14.60 6.88
C LYS A 112 8.00 -14.80 6.56
N PHE A 113 8.39 -16.01 6.15
CA PHE A 113 9.76 -16.32 5.78
C PHE A 113 10.22 -15.50 4.56
N SER A 114 9.39 -15.45 3.51
CA SER A 114 9.72 -14.74 2.29
C SER A 114 9.83 -13.23 2.48
N TRP A 115 8.97 -12.62 3.31
CA TRP A 115 9.12 -11.22 3.71
C TRP A 115 10.40 -10.97 4.51
N THR A 116 10.74 -11.85 5.46
CA THR A 116 11.99 -11.75 6.23
C THR A 116 13.21 -11.80 5.30
N SER A 117 13.20 -12.68 4.29
CA SER A 117 14.24 -12.72 3.26
C SER A 117 14.31 -11.42 2.44
N LEU A 118 13.18 -10.77 2.16
CA LEU A 118 13.16 -9.48 1.48
C LEU A 118 13.76 -8.35 2.33
N LEU A 119 13.49 -8.34 3.64
CA LEU A 119 14.16 -7.41 4.57
C LEU A 119 15.67 -7.63 4.59
N HIS A 120 16.13 -8.88 4.63
CA HIS A 120 17.57 -9.19 4.48
C HIS A 120 18.16 -8.75 3.13
N ALA A 121 17.37 -8.79 2.05
CA ALA A 121 17.79 -8.26 0.76
C ALA A 121 17.95 -6.72 0.84
N GLN A 122 17.03 -6.04 1.52
CA GLN A 122 17.14 -4.60 1.73
C GLN A 122 18.36 -4.21 2.56
N ASP A 123 18.62 -4.90 3.67
CA ASP A 123 19.81 -4.67 4.50
C ASP A 123 21.08 -4.87 3.68
N ASN A 124 21.16 -5.97 2.92
CA ASN A 124 22.31 -6.23 2.05
C ASN A 124 22.46 -5.20 0.92
N ALA A 125 21.37 -4.61 0.42
CA ALA A 125 21.45 -3.55 -0.57
C ALA A 125 22.19 -2.32 -0.03
N ARG A 126 22.04 -2.05 1.26
CA ARG A 126 22.67 -0.92 1.97
C ARG A 126 24.09 -1.24 2.39
N ASP A 127 24.29 -2.38 3.03
CA ASP A 127 25.52 -2.68 3.77
C ASP A 127 26.49 -3.59 2.99
N GLY A 128 25.97 -4.42 2.08
CA GLY A 128 26.78 -5.27 1.20
C GLY A 128 27.42 -6.49 1.86
N ASP A 129 26.90 -6.92 3.00
CA ASP A 129 27.47 -7.99 3.84
C ASP A 129 27.31 -9.41 3.25
N LEU A 130 26.37 -9.62 2.32
CA LEU A 130 26.06 -10.93 1.75
C LEU A 130 26.81 -11.17 0.45
N THR A 131 27.24 -12.41 0.24
CA THR A 131 27.86 -12.83 -1.02
C THR A 131 26.81 -13.05 -2.12
N MET A 132 27.22 -12.93 -3.38
CA MET A 132 26.36 -13.26 -4.53
C MET A 132 25.82 -14.71 -4.46
N ARG A 133 26.60 -15.64 -3.90
CA ARG A 133 26.17 -17.03 -3.69
C ARG A 133 25.00 -17.09 -2.70
N TYR A 134 25.07 -16.31 -1.63
CA TYR A 134 24.00 -16.22 -0.65
C TYR A 134 22.72 -15.66 -1.29
N VAL A 135 22.82 -14.55 -2.02
CA VAL A 135 21.69 -13.94 -2.72
C VAL A 135 20.98 -14.95 -3.61
N LYS A 136 21.74 -15.68 -4.44
CA LYS A 136 21.18 -16.68 -5.36
C LYS A 136 20.49 -17.85 -4.65
N ASN A 137 21.09 -18.35 -3.57
CA ASN A 137 20.61 -19.55 -2.91
C ASN A 137 19.49 -19.29 -1.91
N PHE A 138 19.41 -18.09 -1.33
CA PHE A 138 18.55 -17.81 -0.18
C PHE A 138 17.62 -16.62 -0.33
N LEU A 139 17.78 -15.75 -1.34
CA LEU A 139 16.92 -14.56 -1.48
C LEU A 139 16.03 -14.60 -2.73
N ILE A 140 16.48 -15.23 -3.82
CA ILE A 140 15.70 -15.29 -5.08
C ILE A 140 14.39 -16.07 -4.90
N SER A 141 14.49 -17.35 -4.52
CA SER A 141 13.31 -18.22 -4.37
C SER A 141 12.32 -17.67 -3.33
N PRO A 142 12.75 -17.17 -2.16
CA PRO A 142 11.81 -16.54 -1.24
C PRO A 142 11.15 -15.29 -1.82
N THR A 143 11.83 -14.46 -2.59
CA THR A 143 11.21 -13.31 -3.28
C THR A 143 10.10 -13.77 -4.23
N GLU A 144 10.32 -14.85 -4.98
CA GLU A 144 9.30 -15.44 -5.85
C GLU A 144 8.11 -15.98 -5.05
N ASP A 145 8.37 -16.68 -3.95
CA ASP A 145 7.35 -17.21 -3.04
C ASP A 145 6.49 -16.10 -2.42
N PHE A 146 7.10 -14.96 -2.06
CA PHE A 146 6.38 -13.79 -1.55
C PHE A 146 5.35 -13.30 -2.57
N CYS A 147 5.80 -13.02 -3.78
CA CYS A 147 4.93 -12.52 -4.84
C CYS A 147 3.84 -13.53 -5.24
N ASN A 148 4.20 -14.82 -5.31
CA ASN A 148 3.22 -15.89 -5.56
C ASN A 148 2.17 -15.97 -4.45
N SER A 149 2.56 -15.71 -3.19
CA SER A 149 1.62 -15.67 -2.07
C SER A 149 0.63 -14.52 -2.20
N LEU A 150 1.07 -13.33 -2.63
CA LEU A 150 0.18 -12.20 -2.91
C LEU A 150 -0.82 -12.52 -4.03
N ILE A 151 -0.36 -13.18 -5.11
CA ILE A 151 -1.24 -13.63 -6.21
C ILE A 151 -2.30 -14.60 -5.67
N LYS A 152 -1.89 -15.60 -4.88
CA LYS A 152 -2.83 -16.55 -4.27
C LYS A 152 -3.86 -15.89 -3.36
N ILE A 153 -3.45 -14.91 -2.55
CA ILE A 153 -4.37 -14.15 -1.68
C ILE A 153 -5.42 -13.42 -2.52
N TYR A 154 -4.98 -12.78 -3.61
CA TYR A 154 -5.87 -12.09 -4.53
C TYR A 154 -6.84 -13.06 -5.23
N GLU A 155 -6.33 -14.13 -5.84
CA GLU A 155 -7.15 -15.11 -6.57
C GLU A 155 -8.16 -15.83 -5.67
N SER A 156 -7.83 -16.03 -4.40
CA SER A 156 -8.72 -16.63 -3.40
C SER A 156 -9.68 -15.62 -2.74
N ASN A 157 -9.60 -14.33 -3.10
CA ASN A 157 -10.40 -13.24 -2.55
C ASN A 157 -10.40 -13.21 -1.01
N ARG A 158 -9.25 -13.49 -0.38
CA ARG A 158 -9.10 -13.58 1.08
C ARG A 158 -8.74 -12.26 1.76
N PHE A 159 -8.51 -11.20 0.98
CA PHE A 159 -8.16 -9.88 1.50
C PHE A 159 -9.37 -8.93 1.46
N ASP A 160 -9.67 -8.33 2.62
CA ASP A 160 -10.62 -7.23 2.74
C ASP A 160 -9.90 -5.98 3.27
N GLY A 161 -9.74 -4.99 2.40
CA GLY A 161 -9.01 -3.75 2.71
C GLY A 161 -9.65 -2.96 3.86
N GLN A 162 -10.99 -2.94 3.94
CA GLN A 162 -11.69 -2.25 5.02
C GLN A 162 -11.43 -2.89 6.39
N THR A 163 -11.46 -4.22 6.47
CA THR A 163 -11.15 -4.94 7.71
C THR A 163 -9.69 -4.74 8.13
N MET A 164 -8.76 -4.71 7.17
CA MET A 164 -7.36 -4.37 7.44
C MET A 164 -7.26 -2.97 8.03
N LEU A 165 -7.83 -1.98 7.36
CA LEU A 165 -7.84 -0.59 7.83
C LEU A 165 -8.40 -0.54 9.25
N ASN A 166 -9.55 -1.12 9.53
CA ASN A 166 -10.15 -1.09 10.87
C ASN A 166 -9.26 -1.68 11.98
N LYS A 167 -8.38 -2.63 11.64
CA LYS A 167 -7.44 -3.27 12.58
C LYS A 167 -6.11 -2.53 12.72
N LEU A 168 -5.75 -1.68 11.76
CA LEU A 168 -4.50 -0.91 11.83
C LEU A 168 -4.58 0.19 12.91
N PRO A 169 -3.52 0.37 13.72
CA PRO A 169 -3.38 1.54 14.60
C PRO A 169 -3.49 2.85 13.81
N LYS A 170 -3.95 3.93 14.47
CA LYS A 170 -4.18 5.22 13.82
C LYS A 170 -2.91 5.78 13.16
N ASP A 171 -1.79 5.74 13.87
CA ASP A 171 -0.48 6.19 13.36
C ASP A 171 -0.04 5.46 12.08
N LYS A 172 -0.45 4.19 11.95
CA LYS A 172 -0.20 3.37 10.75
C LYS A 172 -1.16 3.72 9.62
N LYS A 173 -2.44 3.98 9.92
CA LYS A 173 -3.42 4.46 8.94
C LYS A 173 -2.98 5.78 8.32
N ASP A 174 -2.51 6.72 9.13
CA ASP A 174 -2.12 8.07 8.67
C ASP A 174 -0.94 8.04 7.67
N LYS A 175 -0.17 6.94 7.66
CA LYS A 175 0.90 6.68 6.69
C LYS A 175 0.41 6.05 5.37
N LEU A 176 -0.79 5.46 5.34
CA LEU A 176 -1.39 4.93 4.11
C LEU A 176 -1.82 6.06 3.19
N LYS A 177 -1.78 5.77 1.89
CA LYS A 177 -2.42 6.60 0.87
C LYS A 177 -3.56 5.84 0.23
N VAL A 178 -4.58 6.58 -0.18
CA VAL A 178 -5.74 6.09 -0.93
C VAL A 178 -5.88 6.86 -2.22
N ASN A 179 -6.38 6.18 -3.25
CA ASN A 179 -6.71 6.83 -4.51
C ASN A 179 -8.09 7.48 -4.39
N TYR A 180 -8.13 8.81 -4.49
CA TYR A 180 -9.36 9.59 -4.54
C TYR A 180 -9.34 10.42 -5.81
N GLU A 181 -10.27 10.15 -6.73
CA GLU A 181 -10.42 10.86 -8.01
C GLU A 181 -9.11 10.96 -8.81
N GLY A 182 -8.31 9.89 -8.82
CA GLY A 182 -7.03 9.83 -9.54
C GLY A 182 -5.84 10.43 -8.79
N LYS A 183 -6.04 10.96 -7.58
CA LYS A 183 -5.00 11.53 -6.72
C LYS A 183 -4.72 10.61 -5.53
N TRP A 184 -3.43 10.34 -5.24
CA TRP A 184 -3.01 9.62 -4.04
C TRP A 184 -2.91 10.58 -2.85
N ILE A 185 -3.91 10.52 -1.97
CA ILE A 185 -3.98 11.35 -0.76
C ILE A 185 -3.73 10.49 0.47
N LYS A 186 -3.24 11.09 1.57
CA LYS A 186 -3.11 10.37 2.84
C LYS A 186 -4.49 9.95 3.36
N TYR A 187 -4.53 8.86 4.12
CA TYR A 187 -5.79 8.30 4.62
C TYR A 187 -6.55 9.25 5.56
N ASP A 188 -5.84 9.99 6.42
CA ASP A 188 -6.43 11.01 7.30
C ASP A 188 -7.13 12.14 6.51
N VAL A 189 -6.51 12.57 5.41
CA VAL A 189 -7.10 13.54 4.47
C VAL A 189 -8.35 12.96 3.80
N PHE A 190 -8.30 11.69 3.41
CA PHE A 190 -9.46 11.01 2.84
C PHE A 190 -10.61 10.88 3.85
N GLU A 191 -10.34 10.47 5.09
CA GLU A 191 -11.36 10.40 6.15
C GLU A 191 -11.99 11.78 6.41
N TYR A 192 -11.18 12.84 6.41
CA TYR A 192 -11.67 14.21 6.52
C TYR A 192 -12.60 14.56 5.36
N ILE A 193 -12.15 14.40 4.10
CA ILE A 193 -12.95 14.69 2.91
C ILE A 193 -14.26 13.91 2.91
N TYR A 194 -14.19 12.64 3.29
CA TYR A 194 -15.36 11.75 3.33
C TYR A 194 -16.33 12.11 4.46
N GLY A 195 -15.82 12.66 5.56
CA GLY A 195 -16.60 13.14 6.69
C GLY A 195 -17.33 14.46 6.43
N LEU A 196 -16.97 15.20 5.37
CA LEU A 196 -17.63 16.45 5.02
C LEU A 196 -19.09 16.19 4.58
N SER A 197 -19.99 17.03 5.09
CA SER A 197 -21.36 17.12 4.60
C SER A 197 -21.40 17.58 3.14
N GLU A 198 -22.54 17.37 2.49
CA GLU A 198 -22.76 17.84 1.11
C GLU A 198 -22.60 19.36 1.00
N ASP A 199 -23.12 20.12 1.97
CA ASP A 199 -22.99 21.58 2.01
C ASP A 199 -21.53 22.03 2.16
N GLU A 200 -20.74 21.37 3.01
CA GLU A 200 -19.33 21.68 3.17
C GLU A 200 -18.53 21.40 1.88
N ARG A 201 -18.79 20.26 1.22
CA ARG A 201 -18.15 19.94 -0.06
C ARG A 201 -18.54 20.92 -1.15
N ASN A 202 -19.82 21.24 -1.28
CA ASN A 202 -20.29 22.23 -2.25
C ASN A 202 -19.69 23.62 -1.98
N GLY A 203 -19.53 23.99 -0.71
CA GLY A 203 -18.83 25.22 -0.33
C GLY A 203 -17.37 25.23 -0.74
N LEU A 204 -16.65 24.12 -0.58
CA LEU A 204 -15.26 24.00 -1.06
C LEU A 204 -15.18 24.08 -2.59
N ILE A 205 -16.02 23.35 -3.30
CA ILE A 205 -16.08 23.37 -4.78
C ILE A 205 -16.41 24.78 -5.28
N ALA A 206 -17.36 25.47 -4.67
CA ALA A 206 -17.74 26.82 -5.07
C ALA A 206 -16.60 27.85 -4.89
N ASN A 207 -15.74 27.66 -3.88
CA ASN A 207 -14.66 28.59 -3.57
C ASN A 207 -13.35 28.27 -4.30
N TYR A 208 -13.06 26.99 -4.54
CA TYR A 208 -11.76 26.53 -5.05
C TYR A 208 -11.84 25.79 -6.39
N GLY A 209 -13.05 25.62 -6.96
CA GLY A 209 -13.25 24.92 -8.22
C GLY A 209 -12.70 23.50 -8.17
N ASP A 210 -11.99 23.09 -9.22
CA ASP A 210 -11.39 21.76 -9.35
C ASP A 210 -10.17 21.54 -8.42
N GLU A 211 -9.62 22.61 -7.83
CA GLU A 211 -8.44 22.59 -6.95
C GLU A 211 -8.78 22.43 -5.47
N TRP A 212 -10.06 22.22 -5.13
CA TRP A 212 -10.51 22.14 -3.74
C TRP A 212 -9.83 21.01 -2.95
N ILE A 213 -9.44 19.92 -3.61
CA ILE A 213 -8.71 18.81 -3.02
C ILE A 213 -7.27 19.22 -2.67
N GLU A 214 -6.56 19.93 -3.57
CA GLU A 214 -5.24 20.49 -3.26
C GLU A 214 -5.30 21.42 -2.05
N PHE A 215 -6.31 22.29 -2.00
CA PHE A 215 -6.52 23.19 -0.87
C PHE A 215 -6.68 22.43 0.46
N VAL A 216 -7.51 21.38 0.50
CA VAL A 216 -7.67 20.56 1.72
C VAL A 216 -6.36 19.87 2.10
N ILE A 217 -5.62 19.33 1.12
CA ILE A 217 -4.31 18.71 1.36
C ILE A 217 -3.32 19.73 1.96
N GLU A 218 -3.32 20.98 1.49
CA GLU A 218 -2.45 22.03 2.00
C GLU A 218 -2.85 22.49 3.40
N GLU A 219 -4.15 22.70 3.66
CA GLU A 219 -4.64 23.10 4.98
C GLU A 219 -4.36 22.02 6.04
N MET A 220 -4.46 20.74 5.71
CA MET A 220 -4.17 19.64 6.64
C MET A 220 -2.66 19.44 6.92
N LYS A 221 -1.77 20.14 6.21
CA LYS A 221 -0.34 20.17 6.53
C LYS A 221 0.02 21.27 7.57
N ASN A 222 -0.87 22.24 7.80
CA ASN A 222 -0.64 23.47 8.59
C ASN A 222 -1.32 23.49 9.96
#